data_AF-A0A0B2VW12-F1
#
_entry.id   AF-A0A0B2VW12-F1
#
_cell.length_a   1.000
_cell.length_b   1.000
_cell.length_c   1.000
_cell.angle_alpha   90.00
_cell.angle_beta   90.00
_cell.angle_gamma   90.00
#
_symmetry.space_group_name_H-M   'P 1'
#
loop_
_entity.id
_entity.type
_entity.pdbx_description
1 polymer ?
#
loop_
_entity_poly.entity_id
_entity_poly.type
_entity_poly.pdbx_seq_one_letter_code
_entity_poly.pdbx_strand_id
1 'polypeptide(L)'
;MFTTLEHCLIIQLIPNLSMNFSMFLMFAIGVDRLLSICNPFRYKQMNRVAYVTTMTTAAIFYASTLLVITVHSGIEDRNNDVICIIAAVYTGAAKYIWAAAGCTLNLTIIVMYVVVWIIVKRKPGAHANGNAEQHISGGGQWRKLFRSITIAALLVVFGWFATMSAYAVSLATHRTPLQLHCMTILAGIFVNSSIACNYFVFFTFSPEYRRAFLEHLNYLCGCIHFEVVATRLNLSTRSTDRKQKKPTITGRRKTHHIHSEALLEERIGTSQNERRIAVRRSLSND
;
A
#
# COMPACT_ATOMS: atom_id res chain seq x y z
N MET A 1 -10.42 34.77 18.10
CA MET A 1 -10.16 34.84 19.55
C MET A 1 -8.66 34.77 19.74
N PHE A 2 -8.05 35.80 20.32
CA PHE A 2 -6.62 35.80 20.66
C PHE A 2 -6.42 35.07 22.00
N THR A 3 -5.32 34.36 22.14
CA THR A 3 -4.94 33.67 23.38
C THR A 3 -3.43 33.75 23.55
N THR A 4 -2.94 33.55 24.77
CA THR A 4 -1.49 33.55 25.03
C THR A 4 -0.81 32.37 24.34
N LEU A 5 0.44 32.56 23.92
CA LEU A 5 1.23 31.50 23.28
C LEU A 5 1.32 30.25 24.16
N GLU A 6 1.43 30.40 25.48
CA GLU A 6 1.41 29.28 26.43
C GLU A 6 0.16 28.42 26.32
N HIS A 7 -1.03 29.05 26.39
CA HIS A 7 -2.30 28.34 26.29
C HIS A 7 -2.41 27.66 24.93
N CYS A 8 -1.98 28.32 23.85
CA CYS A 8 -1.99 27.71 22.54
C CYS A 8 -1.05 26.50 22.45
N LEU A 9 0.15 26.59 23.03
CA LEU A 9 1.13 25.50 23.03
C LEU A 9 0.57 24.26 23.74
N ILE A 10 -0.11 24.44 24.88
CA ILE A 10 -0.74 23.34 25.61
C ILE A 10 -1.85 22.69 24.77
N ILE A 11 -2.73 23.49 24.15
CA ILE A 11 -3.81 22.99 23.29
C ILE A 11 -3.25 22.22 22.08
N GLN A 12 -2.19 22.75 21.48
CA GLN A 12 -1.61 22.19 20.26
C GLN A 12 -0.56 21.11 20.54
N LEU A 13 -0.28 20.76 21.80
CA LEU A 13 0.76 19.79 22.16
C LEU A 13 0.54 18.43 21.47
N ILE A 14 -0.67 17.87 21.63
CA ILE A 14 -1.04 16.57 21.06
C ILE A 14 -1.15 16.64 19.53
N PRO A 15 -1.86 17.63 18.93
CA PRO A 15 -1.89 17.80 17.47
C PRO A 15 -0.50 17.96 16.85
N ASN A 16 0.38 18.74 17.47
CA ASN A 16 1.72 19.01 16.97
C ASN A 16 2.60 17.75 17.00
N LEU A 17 2.60 17.01 18.12
CA LEU A 17 3.31 15.74 18.23
C LEU A 17 2.80 14.74 17.17
N SER A 18 1.47 14.61 17.04
CA SER A 18 0.84 13.68 16.10
C SER A 18 1.17 14.02 14.64
N MET A 19 1.15 15.31 14.30
CA MET A 19 1.48 15.80 12.97
C MET A 19 2.94 15.47 12.58
N ASN A 20 3.89 15.78 13.47
CA ASN A 20 5.31 15.53 13.19
C ASN A 20 5.64 14.02 13.17
N PHE A 21 4.99 13.24 14.04
CA PHE A 21 5.08 11.78 14.00
C PHE A 21 4.56 11.22 12.67
N SER A 22 3.39 11.69 12.21
CA SER A 22 2.80 11.27 10.93
C SER A 22 3.69 11.63 9.74
N MET A 23 4.31 12.81 9.75
CA MET A 23 5.23 13.24 8.69
C MET A 23 6.42 12.28 8.53
N PHE A 24 7.01 11.84 9.65
CA PHE A 24 8.11 10.87 9.60
C PHE A 24 7.63 9.47 9.23
N LEU A 25 6.44 9.05 9.68
CA LEU A 25 5.87 7.78 9.24
C LEU A 25 5.63 7.73 7.73
N MET A 26 5.23 8.84 7.10
CA MET A 26 5.12 8.90 5.63
C MET A 26 6.47 8.70 4.94
N PHE A 27 7.55 9.22 5.53
CA PHE A 27 8.91 8.92 5.09
C PHE A 27 9.25 7.44 5.25
N ALA A 28 8.97 6.84 6.41
CA ALA A 28 9.19 5.41 6.66
C ALA A 28 8.41 4.52 5.67
N ILE A 29 7.17 4.89 5.32
CA ILE A 29 6.41 4.20 4.26
C ILE A 29 7.11 4.33 2.91
N GLY A 30 7.67 5.50 2.58
CA GLY A 30 8.50 5.67 1.38
C GLY A 30 9.70 4.72 1.36
N VAL A 31 10.42 4.59 2.48
CA VAL A 31 11.55 3.66 2.66
C VAL A 31 11.09 2.22 2.46
N ASP A 32 9.98 1.85 3.08
CA ASP A 32 9.38 0.52 2.95
C ASP A 32 9.08 0.15 1.49
N ARG A 33 8.52 1.09 0.71
CA ARG A 33 8.27 0.88 -0.73
C ARG A 33 9.56 0.75 -1.53
N LEU A 34 10.56 1.56 -1.23
CA LEU A 34 11.86 1.47 -1.91
C LEU A 34 12.54 0.12 -1.62
N LEU A 35 12.59 -0.30 -0.36
CA LEU A 35 13.22 -1.57 0.05
C LEU A 35 12.51 -2.79 -0.56
N SER A 36 11.17 -2.81 -0.53
CA SER A 36 10.38 -3.93 -1.06
C SER A 36 10.55 -4.11 -2.58
N ILE A 37 10.82 -3.04 -3.32
CA ILE A 37 10.97 -3.07 -4.79
C ILE A 37 12.42 -3.28 -5.23
N CYS A 38 13.39 -2.69 -4.51
CA CYS A 38 14.81 -2.83 -4.80
C CYS A 38 15.32 -4.22 -4.41
N ASN A 39 14.99 -4.69 -3.22
CA ASN A 39 15.55 -5.92 -2.64
C ASN A 39 14.46 -6.82 -2.05
N PRO A 40 13.57 -7.40 -2.87
CA PRO A 40 12.41 -8.16 -2.38
C PRO A 40 12.78 -9.39 -1.55
N PHE A 41 13.93 -10.02 -1.82
CA PHE A 41 14.40 -11.20 -1.07
C PHE A 41 14.85 -10.82 0.35
N ARG A 42 15.71 -9.79 0.47
CA ARG A 42 16.20 -9.31 1.77
C ARG A 42 15.07 -8.70 2.60
N TYR A 43 14.16 -7.97 1.97
CA TYR A 43 12.98 -7.41 2.64
C TYR A 43 12.09 -8.49 3.26
N LYS A 44 11.92 -9.65 2.60
CA LYS A 44 11.16 -10.79 3.15
C LYS A 44 11.86 -11.50 4.32
N GLN A 45 13.19 -11.51 4.34
CA GLN A 45 13.98 -12.15 5.41
C GLN A 45 14.13 -11.28 6.66
N MET A 46 13.82 -9.98 6.56
CA MET A 46 13.95 -9.06 7.68
C MET A 46 12.90 -9.34 8.76
N ASN A 47 13.31 -9.26 10.03
CA ASN A 47 12.38 -9.39 11.15
C ASN A 47 11.43 -8.18 11.15
N ARG A 48 10.15 -8.45 10.87
CA ARG A 48 9.10 -7.43 10.72
C ARG A 48 8.90 -6.60 12.00
N VAL A 49 8.96 -7.25 13.17
CA VAL A 49 8.76 -6.56 14.45
C VAL A 49 9.90 -5.60 14.70
N ALA A 50 11.15 -6.09 14.61
CA ALA A 50 12.33 -5.25 14.80
C ALA A 50 12.36 -4.06 13.82
N TYR A 51 11.99 -4.30 12.55
CA TYR A 51 11.93 -3.26 11.53
C TYR A 51 10.88 -2.17 11.83
N VAL A 52 9.63 -2.58 12.10
CA VAL A 52 8.53 -1.63 12.38
C VAL A 52 8.81 -0.87 13.67
N THR A 53 9.31 -1.54 14.72
CA THR A 53 9.70 -0.88 15.97
C THR A 53 10.80 0.15 15.72
N THR A 54 11.83 -0.19 14.93
CA THR A 54 12.91 0.76 14.60
C THR A 54 12.38 2.02 13.90
N MET A 55 11.55 1.85 12.87
CA MET A 55 10.98 2.98 12.13
C MET A 55 10.03 3.82 13.01
N THR A 56 9.25 3.18 13.88
CA THR A 56 8.32 3.87 14.78
C THR A 56 9.08 4.64 15.86
N THR A 57 10.11 4.04 16.47
CA THR A 57 10.97 4.71 17.46
C THR A 57 11.68 5.92 16.85
N ALA A 58 12.19 5.81 15.62
CA ALA A 58 12.77 6.96 14.91
C ALA A 58 11.74 8.09 14.67
N ALA A 59 10.49 7.74 14.37
CA ALA A 59 9.41 8.71 14.21
C ALA A 59 9.06 9.43 15.52
N ILE A 60 9.01 8.69 16.64
CA ILE A 60 8.79 9.26 17.98
C ILE A 60 9.94 10.19 18.37
N PHE A 61 11.18 9.78 18.09
CA PHE A 61 12.35 10.60 18.35
C PHE A 61 12.28 11.92 17.58
N TYR A 62 12.05 11.88 16.26
CA TYR A 62 11.88 13.08 15.43
C TYR A 62 10.78 14.01 15.96
N ALA A 63 9.60 13.46 16.25
CA ALA A 63 8.47 14.26 16.72
C ALA A 63 8.75 14.91 18.08
N SER A 64 9.38 14.16 19.00
CA SER A 64 9.78 14.66 20.31
C SER A 64 10.84 15.76 20.20
N THR A 65 11.84 15.60 19.32
CA THR A 65 12.88 16.62 19.11
C THR A 65 12.27 17.93 18.62
N LEU A 66 11.38 17.89 17.63
CA LEU A 66 10.72 19.12 17.16
C LEU A 66 9.83 19.74 18.24
N LEU A 67 9.16 18.93 19.05
CA LEU A 67 8.35 19.43 20.14
C LEU A 67 9.20 20.16 21.20
N VAL A 68 10.34 19.58 21.60
CA VAL A 68 11.28 20.21 22.55
C VAL A 68 11.82 21.52 22.00
N ILE A 69 12.22 21.56 20.71
CA ILE A 69 12.68 22.80 20.06
C ILE A 69 11.59 23.88 20.08
N THR A 70 10.34 23.48 19.84
CA THR A 70 9.18 24.39 19.83
C THR A 70 8.91 24.96 21.22
N VAL A 71 8.89 24.10 22.25
CA VAL A 71 8.71 24.52 23.65
C VAL A 71 9.81 25.47 24.07
N HIS A 72 11.07 25.13 23.79
CA HIS A 72 12.21 25.96 24.18
C HIS A 72 12.19 27.33 23.49
N SER A 73 11.86 27.37 22.19
CA SER A 73 11.78 28.63 21.43
C SER A 73 10.57 29.50 21.84
N GLY A 74 9.54 28.90 22.44
CA GLY A 74 8.33 29.59 22.89
C GLY A 74 8.42 30.21 24.29
N ILE A 75 9.52 30.03 25.03
CA ILE A 75 9.65 30.54 26.40
C ILE A 75 9.74 32.07 26.43
N GLU A 76 10.49 32.67 25.52
CA GLU A 76 10.67 34.14 25.45
C GLU A 76 9.37 34.85 25.05
N ASP A 77 8.59 34.23 24.16
CA ASP A 77 7.36 34.79 23.60
C ASP A 77 6.08 34.34 24.33
N ARG A 78 6.20 33.73 25.52
CA ARG A 78 5.12 32.97 26.19
C ARG A 78 3.84 33.77 26.45
N ASN A 79 3.99 35.07 26.70
CA ASN A 79 2.90 36.01 26.99
C ASN A 79 2.37 36.75 25.75
N ASN A 80 2.91 36.48 24.55
CA ASN A 80 2.44 37.14 23.34
C ASN A 80 1.07 36.59 22.92
N ASP A 81 0.19 37.50 22.53
CA ASP A 81 -1.12 37.15 21.99
C ASP A 81 -0.99 36.58 20.58
N VAL A 82 -1.50 35.37 20.40
CA VAL A 82 -1.50 34.64 19.13
C VAL A 82 -2.88 34.11 18.79
N ILE A 83 -3.16 33.96 17.50
CA ILE A 83 -4.32 33.20 17.04
C ILE A 83 -3.92 31.73 17.03
N CYS A 84 -4.57 30.91 17.85
CA CYS A 84 -4.11 29.56 18.07
C CYS A 84 -4.35 28.65 16.86
N ILE A 85 -3.27 28.36 16.13
CA ILE A 85 -3.21 27.42 15.02
C ILE A 85 -1.93 26.58 15.16
N ILE A 86 -1.89 25.41 14.52
CA ILE A 86 -0.77 24.47 14.63
C ILE A 86 0.58 25.11 14.25
N ALA A 87 0.61 26.04 13.30
CA ALA A 87 1.84 26.72 12.89
C ALA A 87 2.27 27.85 13.85
N ALA A 88 1.35 28.39 14.67
CA ALA A 88 1.62 29.55 15.52
C ALA A 88 2.51 29.21 16.73
N VAL A 89 2.55 27.95 17.15
CA VAL A 89 3.42 27.50 18.26
C VAL A 89 4.90 27.52 17.89
N TYR A 90 5.22 27.50 16.59
CA TYR A 90 6.59 27.66 16.15
C TYR A 90 6.94 29.14 16.21
N THR A 91 7.82 29.52 17.14
CA THR A 91 8.36 30.88 17.31
C THR A 91 9.88 30.91 17.08
N GLY A 92 10.44 32.11 16.90
CA GLY A 92 11.87 32.30 16.66
C GLY A 92 12.47 31.36 15.59
N ALA A 93 13.55 30.67 15.96
CA ALA A 93 14.24 29.72 15.09
C ALA A 93 13.40 28.47 14.75
N ALA A 94 12.45 28.07 15.60
CA ALA A 94 11.63 26.88 15.38
C ALA A 94 10.78 26.97 14.12
N LYS A 95 10.38 28.18 13.70
CA LYS A 95 9.65 28.44 12.44
C LYS A 95 10.41 27.93 11.23
N TYR A 96 11.69 28.30 11.16
CA TYR A 96 12.56 27.96 10.04
C TYR A 96 12.96 26.48 10.07
N ILE A 97 13.27 25.95 11.26
CA ILE A 97 13.62 24.54 11.44
C ILE A 97 12.46 23.65 10.99
N TRP A 98 11.24 23.94 11.44
CA TRP A 98 10.06 23.15 11.08
C TRP A 98 9.77 23.22 9.58
N ALA A 99 9.79 24.41 8.98
CA ALA A 99 9.57 24.58 7.55
C ALA A 99 10.64 23.85 6.72
N ALA A 100 11.92 23.99 7.08
CA ALA A 100 13.03 23.35 6.38
C ALA A 100 13.00 21.83 6.51
N ALA A 101 12.76 21.30 7.72
CA ALA A 101 12.62 19.87 7.96
C ALA A 101 11.42 19.28 7.18
N GLY A 102 10.28 19.97 7.20
CA GLY A 102 9.08 19.61 6.44
C GLY A 102 9.34 19.57 4.93
N CYS A 103 9.93 20.62 4.36
CA CYS A 103 10.31 20.65 2.95
C CYS A 103 11.28 19.51 2.60
N THR A 104 12.31 19.28 3.42
CA THR A 104 13.34 18.27 3.18
C THR A 104 12.76 16.86 3.20
N LEU A 105 11.95 16.52 4.20
CA LEU A 105 11.30 15.21 4.28
C LEU A 105 10.38 14.98 3.08
N ASN A 106 9.51 15.94 2.75
CA ASN A 106 8.58 15.80 1.63
C ASN A 106 9.32 15.68 0.28
N LEU A 107 10.36 16.49 0.05
CA LEU A 107 11.18 16.39 -1.15
C LEU A 107 11.87 15.03 -1.26
N THR A 108 12.43 14.52 -0.15
CA THR A 108 13.07 13.21 -0.10
C THR A 108 12.06 12.12 -0.46
N ILE A 109 10.84 12.18 0.08
CA ILE A 109 9.77 11.23 -0.24
C ILE A 109 9.42 11.26 -1.73
N ILE A 110 9.29 12.45 -2.33
CA ILE A 110 9.05 12.60 -3.77
C ILE A 110 10.15 11.89 -4.57
N VAL A 111 11.42 12.14 -4.25
CA VAL A 111 12.57 11.51 -4.91
C VAL A 111 12.49 9.98 -4.79
N MET A 112 12.18 9.45 -3.60
CA MET A 112 12.04 8.00 -3.40
C MET A 112 10.93 7.39 -4.25
N TYR A 113 9.78 8.05 -4.34
CA TYR A 113 8.67 7.59 -5.20
C TYR A 113 9.02 7.67 -6.69
N VAL A 114 9.77 8.69 -7.13
CA VAL A 114 10.28 8.78 -8.49
C VAL A 114 11.25 7.63 -8.78
N VAL A 115 12.18 7.33 -7.88
CA VAL A 115 13.10 6.18 -8.01
C VAL A 115 12.32 4.87 -8.10
N VAL A 116 11.34 4.66 -7.22
CA VAL A 116 10.44 3.50 -7.26
C VAL A 116 9.76 3.39 -8.62
N TRP A 117 9.21 4.48 -9.14
CA TRP A 117 8.54 4.52 -10.44
C TRP A 117 9.50 4.19 -11.60
N ILE A 118 10.72 4.73 -11.58
CA ILE A 118 11.76 4.44 -12.57
C ILE A 118 12.12 2.95 -12.56
N ILE A 119 12.37 2.37 -11.38
CA ILE A 119 12.72 0.95 -11.24
C ILE A 119 11.59 0.05 -11.75
N VAL A 120 10.34 0.38 -11.40
CA VAL A 120 9.17 -0.40 -11.85
C VAL A 120 9.01 -0.32 -13.37
N LYS A 121 9.28 0.84 -13.99
CA LYS A 121 9.22 1.00 -15.45
C LYS A 121 10.39 0.34 -16.19
N ARG A 122 11.60 0.35 -15.62
CA ARG A 122 12.81 -0.19 -16.27
C ARG A 122 12.91 -1.71 -16.25
N LYS A 123 12.12 -2.41 -15.43
CA LYS A 123 12.12 -3.88 -15.43
C LYS A 123 11.54 -4.40 -16.77
N PRO A 124 12.34 -5.10 -17.61
CA PRO A 124 11.88 -5.65 -18.88
C PRO A 124 10.72 -6.63 -18.60
N GLY A 125 9.55 -6.33 -19.16
CA GLY A 125 8.27 -6.98 -18.81
C GLY A 125 7.18 -6.03 -18.30
N ALA A 126 7.51 -4.78 -17.95
CA ALA A 126 6.50 -3.77 -17.62
C ALA A 126 5.71 -3.27 -18.84
N HIS A 127 6.24 -3.49 -20.05
CA HIS A 127 5.63 -3.09 -21.32
C HIS A 127 5.42 -4.25 -22.31
N ALA A 128 5.81 -5.48 -21.94
CA ALA A 128 5.53 -6.66 -22.75
C ALA A 128 4.11 -7.14 -22.43
N ASN A 129 3.16 -6.56 -23.16
CA ASN A 129 1.79 -7.02 -23.31
C ASN A 129 0.91 -6.88 -22.05
N GLY A 130 -0.18 -6.11 -22.16
CA GLY A 130 -1.28 -6.08 -21.19
C GLY A 130 -1.98 -7.43 -20.96
N ASN A 131 -1.46 -8.50 -21.57
CA ASN A 131 -2.00 -9.84 -21.62
C ASN A 131 -0.94 -10.91 -21.24
N ALA A 132 0.26 -10.52 -20.79
CA ALA A 132 1.19 -11.45 -20.15
C ALA A 132 0.74 -11.68 -18.70
N GLU A 133 -0.31 -12.47 -18.60
CA GLU A 133 -0.87 -13.05 -17.40
C GLU A 133 0.25 -13.75 -16.60
N GLN A 134 0.78 -13.05 -15.60
CA GLN A 134 1.51 -13.70 -14.53
C GLN A 134 0.48 -14.52 -13.75
N HIS A 135 0.33 -15.76 -14.18
CA HIS A 135 -0.56 -16.83 -13.72
C HIS A 135 -0.27 -17.26 -12.26
N ILE A 136 -0.27 -16.28 -11.36
CA ILE A 136 -0.40 -16.44 -9.92
C ILE A 136 -1.59 -15.58 -9.57
N SER A 137 -2.72 -16.21 -9.24
CA SER A 137 -4.04 -15.62 -8.97
C SER A 137 -4.08 -14.48 -7.92
N GLY A 138 -2.94 -14.06 -7.35
CA GLY A 138 -2.78 -12.89 -6.47
C GLY A 138 -1.97 -11.72 -7.04
N GLY A 139 -1.26 -11.84 -8.17
CA GLY A 139 -0.31 -10.83 -8.65
C GLY A 139 -0.94 -9.49 -9.08
N GLY A 140 -2.14 -9.53 -9.66
CA GLY A 140 -2.87 -8.32 -10.08
C GLY A 140 -3.45 -7.52 -8.92
N GLN A 141 -3.81 -8.19 -7.82
CA GLN A 141 -4.35 -7.57 -6.60
C GLN A 141 -3.27 -6.77 -5.87
N TRP A 142 -2.08 -7.35 -5.70
CA TRP A 142 -0.92 -6.66 -5.13
C TRP A 142 -0.54 -5.39 -5.91
N ARG A 143 -0.55 -5.44 -7.26
CA ARG A 143 -0.24 -4.24 -8.08
C ARG A 143 -1.26 -3.12 -7.88
N LYS A 144 -2.56 -3.45 -7.77
CA LYS A 144 -3.62 -2.47 -7.51
C LYS A 144 -3.46 -1.83 -6.12
N LEU A 145 -3.20 -2.64 -5.10
CA LEU A 145 -2.93 -2.20 -3.72
C LEU A 145 -1.72 -1.27 -3.63
N PHE A 146 -0.59 -1.66 -4.24
CA PHE A 146 0.60 -0.80 -4.27
C PHE A 146 0.35 0.51 -5.02
N ARG A 147 -0.41 0.46 -6.12
CA ARG A 147 -0.79 1.66 -6.88
C ARG A 147 -1.66 2.61 -6.06
N SER A 148 -2.68 2.11 -5.36
CA SER A 148 -3.57 2.96 -4.55
C SER A 148 -2.82 3.64 -3.41
N ILE A 149 -1.97 2.88 -2.70
CA ILE A 149 -1.15 3.41 -1.60
C ILE A 149 -0.16 4.47 -2.11
N THR A 150 0.44 4.24 -3.29
CA THR A 150 1.35 5.21 -3.92
C THR A 150 0.63 6.51 -4.28
N ILE A 151 -0.56 6.42 -4.88
CA ILE A 151 -1.35 7.60 -5.25
C ILE A 151 -1.74 8.40 -4.01
N ALA A 152 -2.25 7.72 -2.97
CA ALA A 152 -2.62 8.36 -1.70
C ALA A 152 -1.41 9.05 -1.05
N ALA A 153 -0.27 8.36 -0.98
CA ALA A 153 0.95 8.93 -0.41
C ALA A 153 1.45 10.15 -1.21
N LEU A 154 1.45 10.08 -2.54
CA LEU A 154 1.85 11.22 -3.38
C LEU A 154 0.94 12.43 -3.15
N LEU A 155 -0.38 12.25 -3.09
CA LEU A 155 -1.31 13.34 -2.81
C LEU A 155 -0.98 14.04 -1.48
N VAL A 156 -0.77 13.26 -0.41
CA VAL A 156 -0.41 13.79 0.91
C VAL A 156 0.92 14.54 0.87
N VAL A 157 1.94 13.96 0.23
CA VAL A 157 3.28 14.55 0.14
C VAL A 157 3.26 15.84 -0.67
N PHE A 158 2.51 15.88 -1.79
CA PHE A 158 2.32 17.12 -2.55
C PHE A 158 1.53 18.17 -1.76
N GLY A 159 0.50 17.77 -1.01
CA GLY A 159 -0.26 18.67 -0.15
C GLY A 159 0.60 19.32 0.95
N TRP A 160 1.44 18.51 1.61
CA TRP A 160 2.42 19.01 2.59
C TRP A 160 3.49 19.88 1.94
N PHE A 161 4.06 19.46 0.82
CA PHE A 161 5.07 20.23 0.10
C PHE A 161 4.54 21.60 -0.34
N ALA A 162 3.31 21.66 -0.88
CA ALA A 162 2.65 22.91 -1.23
C ALA A 162 2.40 23.80 0.00
N THR A 163 1.95 23.20 1.11
CA THR A 163 1.73 23.90 2.39
C THR A 163 3.03 24.51 2.91
N MET A 164 4.11 23.72 2.96
CA MET A 164 5.41 24.18 3.46
C MET A 164 6.05 25.22 2.53
N SER A 165 5.88 25.08 1.22
CA SER A 165 6.35 26.07 0.25
C SER A 165 5.60 27.41 0.40
N ALA A 166 4.27 27.37 0.52
CA ALA A 166 3.46 28.56 0.77
C ALA A 166 3.81 29.22 2.11
N TYR A 167 4.05 28.42 3.15
CA TYR A 167 4.49 28.91 4.46
C TYR A 167 5.89 29.55 4.39
N ALA A 168 6.86 28.92 3.71
CA ALA A 168 8.20 29.45 3.51
C ALA A 168 8.19 30.78 2.74
N VAL A 169 7.39 30.90 1.69
CA VAL A 169 7.17 32.17 0.97
C VAL A 169 6.60 33.23 1.91
N SER A 170 5.65 32.84 2.77
CA SER A 170 5.04 33.75 3.73
C SER A 170 6.06 34.28 4.75
N LEU A 171 7.01 33.45 5.18
CA LEU A 171 8.14 33.86 6.04
C LEU A 171 9.15 34.76 5.32
N ALA A 172 9.38 34.54 4.03
CA ALA A 172 10.33 35.34 3.24
C ALA A 172 9.82 36.74 2.91
N THR A 173 8.50 36.96 2.91
CA THR A 173 7.92 38.27 2.66
C THR A 173 7.71 39.04 3.97
N HIS A 174 8.20 40.28 4.07
CA HIS A 174 7.89 41.18 5.19
C HIS A 174 6.40 41.55 5.15
N ARG A 175 5.58 40.84 5.93
CA ARG A 175 4.12 40.98 5.95
C ARG A 175 3.64 41.38 7.33
N THR A 176 2.46 42.00 7.39
CA THR A 176 1.78 42.25 8.67
C THR A 176 1.37 40.93 9.32
N PRO A 177 1.24 40.86 10.66
CA PRO A 177 0.82 39.64 11.36
C PRO A 177 -0.50 39.06 10.84
N LEU A 178 -1.45 39.93 10.46
CA LEU A 178 -2.73 39.53 9.88
C LEU A 178 -2.56 38.87 8.51
N GLN A 179 -1.71 39.42 7.64
CA GLN A 179 -1.46 38.83 6.32
C GLN A 179 -0.75 37.48 6.43
N LEU A 180 0.23 37.36 7.34
CA LEU A 180 0.91 36.09 7.62
C LEU A 180 -0.08 35.01 8.12
N HIS A 181 -1.03 35.41 8.96
CA HIS A 181 -2.08 34.52 9.45
C HIS A 181 -3.00 34.02 8.33
N CYS A 182 -3.54 34.91 7.50
CA CYS A 182 -4.39 34.53 6.36
C CYS A 182 -3.67 33.58 5.41
N MET A 183 -2.39 33.85 5.11
CA MET A 183 -1.59 32.99 4.23
C MET A 183 -1.33 31.62 4.85
N THR A 184 -1.14 31.54 6.18
CA THR A 184 -0.95 30.26 6.88
C THR A 184 -2.22 29.41 6.87
N ILE A 185 -3.39 30.02 7.06
CA ILE A 185 -4.68 29.31 6.93
C ILE A 185 -4.86 28.81 5.49
N LEU A 186 -4.63 29.68 4.50
CA LEU A 186 -4.74 29.33 3.09
C LEU A 186 -3.80 28.18 2.71
N ALA A 187 -2.56 28.21 3.21
CA ALA A 187 -1.59 27.14 3.04
C ALA A 187 -2.09 25.82 3.65
N GLY A 188 -2.72 25.88 4.83
CA GLY A 188 -3.30 24.71 5.50
C GLY A 188 -4.40 24.01 4.70
N ILE A 189 -5.06 24.68 3.75
CA ILE A 189 -6.11 24.07 2.91
C ILE A 189 -5.52 22.94 2.05
N PHE A 190 -4.28 23.08 1.55
CA PHE A 190 -3.65 22.08 0.68
C PHE A 190 -3.45 20.75 1.41
N VAL A 191 -2.85 20.77 2.59
CA VAL A 191 -2.63 19.56 3.38
C VAL A 191 -3.95 18.93 3.82
N ASN A 192 -4.91 19.72 4.31
CA ASN A 192 -6.19 19.20 4.77
C ASN A 192 -6.99 18.56 3.62
N SER A 193 -7.00 19.20 2.45
CA SER A 193 -7.63 18.65 1.25
C SER A 193 -6.96 17.34 0.82
N SER A 194 -5.62 17.27 0.87
CA SER A 194 -4.88 16.05 0.52
C SER A 194 -5.20 14.87 1.44
N ILE A 195 -5.32 15.12 2.75
CA ILE A 195 -5.68 14.10 3.74
C ILE A 195 -7.13 13.63 3.51
N ALA A 196 -8.06 14.56 3.26
CA ALA A 196 -9.45 14.22 2.95
C ALA A 196 -9.57 13.37 1.66
N CYS A 197 -8.74 13.64 0.66
CA CYS A 197 -8.74 12.90 -0.60
C CYS A 197 -8.33 11.41 -0.45
N ASN A 198 -7.55 11.06 0.59
CA ASN A 198 -7.11 9.68 0.79
C ASN A 198 -8.28 8.70 0.92
N TYR A 199 -9.37 9.11 1.57
CA TYR A 199 -10.57 8.29 1.68
C TYR A 199 -11.08 7.86 0.30
N PHE A 200 -11.25 8.82 -0.62
CA PHE A 200 -11.74 8.56 -1.98
C PHE A 200 -10.78 7.66 -2.76
N VAL A 201 -9.47 7.86 -2.60
CA VAL A 201 -8.44 7.02 -3.25
C VAL A 201 -8.52 5.58 -2.75
N PHE A 202 -8.59 5.36 -1.43
CA PHE A 202 -8.68 4.00 -0.89
C PHE A 202 -10.01 3.34 -1.29
N PHE A 203 -11.12 4.05 -1.24
CA PHE A 203 -12.43 3.50 -1.60
C PHE A 203 -12.53 3.11 -3.09
N THR A 204 -11.94 3.90 -3.99
CA THR A 204 -11.99 3.65 -5.43
C THR A 204 -11.02 2.53 -5.85
N PHE A 205 -9.78 2.57 -5.37
CA PHE A 205 -8.71 1.73 -5.90
C PHE A 205 -8.38 0.48 -5.05
N SER A 206 -8.76 0.44 -3.77
CA SER A 206 -8.55 -0.72 -2.89
C SER A 206 -9.86 -1.50 -2.70
N PRO A 207 -10.09 -2.61 -3.45
CA PRO A 207 -11.31 -3.39 -3.32
C PRO A 207 -11.45 -4.04 -1.93
N GLU A 208 -10.34 -4.32 -1.25
CA GLU A 208 -10.30 -4.86 0.11
C GLU A 208 -10.79 -3.81 1.11
N TYR A 209 -10.30 -2.57 0.99
CA TYR A 209 -10.75 -1.45 1.82
C TYR A 209 -12.24 -1.19 1.60
N ARG A 210 -12.67 -1.14 0.35
CA ARG A 210 -14.09 -0.94 0.01
C ARG A 210 -14.98 -2.04 0.57
N ARG A 211 -14.56 -3.31 0.47
CA ARG A 211 -15.30 -4.45 1.02
C ARG A 211 -15.45 -4.33 2.55
N ALA A 212 -14.34 -4.09 3.25
CA ALA A 212 -14.36 -3.95 4.70
C ALA A 212 -15.21 -2.75 5.15
N PHE A 213 -15.15 -1.63 4.43
CA PHE A 213 -15.97 -0.45 4.71
C PHE A 213 -17.46 -0.75 4.56
N LEU A 214 -17.87 -1.37 3.45
CA LEU A 214 -19.26 -1.74 3.21
C LEU A 214 -19.77 -2.76 4.23
N GLU A 215 -18.92 -3.69 4.67
CA GLU A 215 -19.24 -4.65 5.72
C GLU A 215 -19.51 -3.95 7.06
N HIS A 216 -18.66 -3.00 7.49
CA HIS A 216 -18.92 -2.20 8.69
C HIS A 216 -20.20 -1.37 8.56
N LEU A 217 -20.48 -0.83 7.38
CA LEU A 217 -21.67 -0.03 7.13
C LEU A 217 -22.95 -0.89 7.17
N ASN A 218 -22.87 -2.16 6.75
CA ASN A 218 -23.93 -3.14 6.87
C ASN A 218 -24.18 -3.56 8.33
N TYR A 219 -23.13 -3.65 9.16
CA TYR A 219 -23.27 -3.88 10.60
C TYR A 219 -23.92 -2.68 11.34
N LEU A 220 -23.54 -1.45 10.99
CA LEU A 220 -24.10 -0.22 11.57
C LEU A 220 -25.53 0.05 11.09
N CYS A 221 -25.84 -0.33 9.85
CA CYS A 221 -27.13 -0.12 9.22
C CYS A 221 -27.75 -1.50 8.95
N GLY A 222 -28.19 -2.19 10.00
CA GLY A 222 -28.70 -3.57 9.99
C GLY A 222 -29.94 -3.86 9.11
N CYS A 223 -30.19 -3.06 8.07
CA CYS A 223 -31.32 -3.18 7.15
C CYS A 223 -30.96 -2.94 5.66
N ILE A 224 -29.70 -2.75 5.28
CA ILE A 224 -29.34 -2.63 3.84
C ILE A 224 -28.56 -3.85 3.40
N HIS A 225 -29.29 -4.88 2.96
CA HIS A 225 -28.72 -6.07 2.33
C HIS A 225 -27.99 -5.68 1.02
N PHE A 226 -26.73 -5.27 1.15
CA PHE A 226 -25.85 -4.89 0.04
C PHE A 226 -25.30 -6.12 -0.72
N GLU A 227 -26.08 -7.20 -0.83
CA GLU A 227 -25.73 -8.39 -1.61
C GLU A 227 -25.67 -8.10 -3.12
N VAL A 228 -26.34 -7.05 -3.59
CA VAL A 228 -26.50 -6.76 -5.01
C VAL A 228 -25.21 -6.22 -5.66
N VAL A 229 -24.33 -5.54 -4.91
CA VAL A 229 -23.09 -4.96 -5.49
C VAL A 229 -21.91 -5.91 -5.44
N ALA A 230 -21.77 -6.70 -4.37
CA ALA A 230 -20.73 -7.73 -4.28
C ALA A 230 -20.91 -8.82 -5.36
N THR A 231 -22.17 -9.17 -5.67
CA THR A 231 -22.49 -10.18 -6.68
C THR A 231 -22.26 -9.69 -8.10
N ARG A 232 -22.56 -8.41 -8.43
CA ARG A 232 -22.26 -7.84 -9.75
C ARG A 232 -20.76 -7.69 -10.02
N LEU A 233 -19.96 -7.40 -8.99
CA LEU A 233 -18.49 -7.31 -9.13
C LEU A 233 -17.82 -8.68 -9.33
N ASN A 234 -18.32 -9.74 -8.69
CA ASN A 234 -17.82 -11.11 -8.91
C ASN A 234 -18.34 -11.74 -10.22
N LEU A 235 -19.51 -11.35 -10.71
CA LEU A 235 -20.03 -11.79 -12.02
C LEU A 235 -19.26 -11.18 -13.20
N SER A 236 -18.73 -9.96 -13.05
CA SER A 236 -17.86 -9.37 -14.08
C SER A 236 -16.57 -10.17 -14.26
N THR A 237 -15.98 -10.70 -13.18
CA THR A 237 -14.80 -11.57 -13.24
C THR A 237 -15.12 -12.98 -13.73
N ARG A 238 -16.32 -13.51 -13.45
CA ARG A 238 -16.73 -14.87 -13.88
C ARG A 238 -17.27 -14.94 -15.31
N SER A 239 -17.74 -13.82 -15.89
CA SER A 239 -18.35 -13.80 -17.23
C SER A 239 -17.34 -13.91 -18.38
N THR A 240 -16.08 -13.54 -18.16
CA THR A 240 -14.98 -13.79 -19.10
C THR A 240 -14.51 -15.25 -19.11
N ASP A 241 -14.79 -16.01 -18.04
CA ASP A 241 -14.38 -17.42 -17.90
C ASP A 241 -15.44 -18.43 -18.40
N ARG A 242 -16.67 -17.98 -18.68
CA ARG A 242 -17.79 -18.87 -19.05
C ARG A 242 -18.12 -18.94 -20.54
N LYS A 243 -17.33 -18.32 -21.42
CA LYS A 243 -17.48 -18.46 -22.88
C LYS A 243 -16.78 -19.68 -23.49
N GLN A 244 -16.36 -20.67 -22.69
CA GLN A 244 -15.82 -21.92 -23.21
C GLN A 244 -16.25 -23.17 -22.43
N LYS A 245 -17.56 -23.35 -22.22
CA LYS A 245 -18.10 -24.69 -21.98
C LYS A 245 -19.55 -24.78 -22.41
N LYS A 246 -19.75 -25.14 -23.69
CA LYS A 246 -21.05 -25.58 -24.22
C LYS A 246 -21.26 -27.04 -23.77
N PRO A 247 -22.33 -27.37 -23.06
CA PRO A 247 -22.71 -28.77 -22.83
C PRO A 247 -23.50 -29.25 -24.06
N THR A 248 -23.24 -30.47 -24.52
CA THR A 248 -24.15 -31.16 -25.44
C THR A 248 -24.20 -32.62 -25.03
N ILE A 249 -25.30 -32.98 -24.39
CA ILE A 249 -25.73 -34.36 -24.13
C ILE A 249 -27.06 -34.54 -24.86
N THR A 250 -27.11 -35.42 -25.86
CA THR A 250 -28.00 -36.60 -25.97
C THR A 250 -28.17 -37.06 -27.43
N GLY A 251 -28.05 -38.38 -27.65
CA GLY A 251 -28.28 -39.01 -28.95
C GLY A 251 -28.01 -40.53 -29.05
N ARG A 252 -28.58 -41.32 -28.13
CA ARG A 252 -29.09 -42.72 -28.25
C ARG A 252 -28.48 -43.70 -29.31
N ARG A 253 -28.00 -44.88 -28.84
CA ARG A 253 -28.54 -46.27 -29.09
C ARG A 253 -27.53 -47.38 -29.56
N LYS A 254 -27.40 -48.44 -28.71
CA LYS A 254 -27.00 -49.88 -28.95
C LYS A 254 -25.57 -50.13 -29.51
N THR A 255 -24.79 -51.18 -29.19
CA THR A 255 -25.04 -52.62 -28.91
C THR A 255 -23.67 -53.28 -28.54
N HIS A 256 -23.67 -54.30 -27.65
CA HIS A 256 -22.71 -55.44 -27.50
C HIS A 256 -21.19 -55.18 -27.28
N HIS A 257 -20.61 -55.62 -26.16
CA HIS A 257 -20.00 -56.95 -25.90
C HIS A 257 -18.69 -57.20 -26.68
N ILE A 258 -17.67 -57.70 -25.96
CA ILE A 258 -16.39 -58.25 -26.44
C ILE A 258 -15.27 -57.22 -26.67
N HIS A 259 -14.56 -56.80 -25.62
CA HIS A 259 -13.12 -56.51 -25.72
C HIS A 259 -12.41 -56.33 -24.35
N SER A 260 -12.75 -57.13 -23.33
CA SER A 260 -12.13 -57.02 -22.01
C SER A 260 -11.49 -58.32 -21.50
N GLU A 261 -11.24 -59.30 -22.38
CA GLU A 261 -10.49 -60.54 -22.09
C GLU A 261 -9.04 -60.52 -22.61
N ALA A 262 -8.61 -59.47 -23.31
CA ALA A 262 -7.29 -59.43 -23.96
C ALA A 262 -6.10 -59.12 -23.03
N LEU A 263 -6.33 -58.86 -21.73
CA LEU A 263 -5.26 -58.50 -20.79
C LEU A 263 -4.89 -59.61 -19.78
N LEU A 264 -5.51 -60.80 -19.89
CA LEU A 264 -5.18 -61.95 -19.03
C LEU A 264 -4.34 -63.04 -19.73
N GLU A 265 -4.28 -63.08 -21.06
CA GLU A 265 -3.52 -64.12 -21.78
C GLU A 265 -2.01 -63.84 -21.90
N GLU A 266 -1.56 -62.59 -21.72
CA GLU A 266 -0.13 -62.25 -21.89
C GLU A 266 0.76 -62.75 -20.74
N ARG A 267 0.18 -63.13 -19.59
CA ARG A 267 0.92 -63.71 -18.44
C ARG A 267 1.13 -65.22 -18.50
N ILE A 268 0.45 -65.94 -19.39
CA ILE A 268 0.54 -67.40 -19.47
C ILE A 268 1.59 -67.83 -20.52
N GLY A 269 1.85 -67.02 -21.54
CA GLY A 269 2.83 -67.31 -22.60
C GLY A 269 4.31 -67.22 -22.18
N THR A 270 4.64 -66.40 -21.18
CA THR A 270 6.03 -66.17 -20.74
C THR A 270 6.58 -67.28 -19.83
N SER A 271 5.71 -67.99 -19.10
CA SER A 271 6.13 -69.11 -18.23
C SER A 271 6.44 -70.41 -18.98
N GLN A 272 5.93 -70.60 -20.20
CA GLN A 272 6.13 -71.82 -21.00
C GLN A 272 7.44 -71.78 -21.82
N ASN A 273 7.93 -70.58 -22.16
CA ASN A 273 9.13 -70.43 -22.98
C ASN A 273 10.43 -70.65 -22.17
N GLU A 274 10.45 -70.30 -20.88
CA GLU A 274 11.61 -70.53 -20.01
C GLU A 274 11.81 -72.02 -19.65
N ARG A 275 10.73 -72.81 -19.57
CA ARG A 275 10.82 -74.26 -19.35
C ARG A 275 11.34 -75.02 -20.58
N ARG A 276 11.13 -74.52 -21.81
CA ARG A 276 11.67 -75.13 -23.04
C ARG A 276 13.16 -74.87 -23.26
N ILE A 277 13.72 -73.81 -22.68
CA ILE A 277 15.15 -73.49 -22.77
C ILE A 277 15.98 -74.27 -21.75
N ALA A 278 15.40 -74.61 -20.59
CA ALA A 278 16.06 -75.42 -19.56
C ALA A 278 16.23 -76.90 -19.96
N VAL A 279 15.25 -77.49 -20.67
CA VAL A 279 15.30 -78.90 -21.11
C VAL A 279 16.24 -79.12 -22.32
N ARG A 280 16.53 -78.07 -23.10
CA ARG A 280 17.50 -78.15 -24.20
C ARG A 280 18.97 -78.10 -23.77
N ARG A 281 19.27 -77.62 -22.55
CA ARG A 281 20.65 -77.58 -22.02
C ARG A 281 21.09 -78.86 -21.31
N SER A 282 20.16 -79.77 -20.96
CA SER A 282 20.47 -81.07 -20.35
C SER A 282 20.73 -82.20 -21.36
N LEU A 283 20.71 -81.90 -22.67
CA LEU A 283 20.89 -82.89 -23.75
C LEU A 283 22.09 -82.58 -24.67
N SER A 284 23.01 -81.68 -24.27
CA SER A 284 24.22 -81.36 -25.06
C SER A 284 25.53 -81.42 -24.27
N ASN A 285 25.57 -82.15 -23.16
CA ASN A 285 26.79 -82.40 -22.37
C ASN A 285 26.94 -83.89 -22.01
N ASP A 286 26.66 -84.76 -22.99
CA ASP A 286 27.39 -86.01 -23.21
C ASP A 286 28.18 -85.87 -24.52
#